data_AF-A0A1E1KJF0-F1
#
_entry.id   AF-A0A1E1KJF0-F1
#
_cell.length_a   1.000
_cell.length_b   1.000
_cell.length_c   1.000
_cell.angle_alpha   90.00
_cell.angle_beta   90.00
_cell.angle_gamma   90.00
#
_symmetry.space_group_name_H-M   'P 1'
#
loop_
_entity.id
_entity.type
_entity.pdbx_description
1 polymer ?
#
loop_
_entity_poly.entity_id
_entity_poly.type
_entity_poly.pdbx_seq_one_letter_code
_entity_poly.pdbx_strand_id
1 'polypeptide(L)'
;MGFEYALVHLKYTIPPGIALTLLYRPFFNRLDLYKIVFLISIAVVSTIPWDSYLIRRKIWTYPPHVIVGPTLFDIPAEEVFFFVIQTYNTSLLYLLLSKPVFHPAYLPNHKHHTNKLNLGHAILAILVVGGGWLIWRGKEGTYMGLILAWAGPFALLLWSLSSHFLLNLPWTSTVAPIAIPTIYLWVVDTLALKRGTWTIESGTKFGVHLWDGLEIEEAVFFLATNILIVFGLVAFDHAMGILLTFPKMFPNVPELPSPVMLVQALLTHVSEYDTDRVVGIQQAMQRLKKKSRSFYLASSTFSGRLRIDLILLYSFCRVADDLVDNASSEAEAQARIISKEANVHAYISENFPDSAQAALRLLPTHLLSYGPLYELLEGFKTDLEFPEKDSAKLLQFPIEGEGDLEVYAARVAGTVAELCLELVFFHSYSTTIAAQRDQLIRAGGRMGVALQYINIARDIATDAAIGRVYLPTSWLKSQGLIPQNILENPDRSGIEKLRGTLLDKAFGVYREANSAISQLPVDARAPMRVAVESYMEIGRVLTEKGHKVKEGKATVPKIRRLKVAWKALNAG
;
A
#
# COMPACT_ATOMS: atom_id res chain seq x y z
N MET A 1 -1.01 -48.32 -1.06
CA MET A 1 0.14 -47.40 -1.03
C MET A 1 -0.32 -46.16 -0.27
N GLY A 2 0.32 -45.84 0.86
CA GLY A 2 -0.08 -44.83 1.86
C GLY A 2 -0.05 -43.36 1.44
N PHE A 3 -0.14 -43.03 0.15
CA PHE A 3 0.20 -41.68 -0.35
C PHE A 3 -1.01 -40.83 -0.73
N GLU A 4 -2.24 -41.32 -0.55
CA GLU A 4 -3.42 -40.62 -1.04
C GLU A 4 -3.58 -39.23 -0.42
N TYR A 5 -3.29 -39.05 0.88
CA TYR A 5 -3.35 -37.73 1.49
C TYR A 5 -2.21 -36.82 0.97
N ALA A 6 -0.97 -37.32 0.94
CA ALA A 6 0.15 -36.57 0.35
C ALA A 6 -0.12 -36.14 -1.12
N LEU A 7 -0.85 -36.95 -1.89
CA LEU A 7 -1.22 -36.66 -3.26
C LEU A 7 -2.26 -35.53 -3.36
N VAL A 8 -3.15 -35.38 -2.37
CA VAL A 8 -4.06 -34.22 -2.27
C VAL A 8 -3.23 -32.94 -2.20
N HIS A 9 -2.20 -32.89 -1.35
CA HIS A 9 -1.34 -31.71 -1.25
C HIS A 9 -0.59 -31.41 -2.55
N LEU A 10 0.04 -32.44 -3.14
CA LEU A 10 0.79 -32.29 -4.37
C LEU A 10 -0.06 -31.75 -5.52
N LYS A 11 -1.34 -32.14 -5.58
CA LYS A 11 -2.26 -31.71 -6.64
C LYS A 11 -2.95 -30.38 -6.35
N TYR A 12 -3.31 -30.11 -5.09
CA TYR A 12 -4.28 -29.07 -4.78
C TYR A 12 -3.75 -27.98 -3.84
N THR A 13 -2.90 -28.26 -2.85
CA THR A 13 -2.47 -27.20 -1.91
C THR A 13 -1.10 -26.61 -2.24
N ILE A 14 -0.16 -27.43 -2.73
CA ILE A 14 1.19 -26.99 -3.10
C ILE A 14 1.20 -26.11 -4.37
N PRO A 15 0.49 -26.46 -5.46
CA PRO A 15 0.55 -25.66 -6.69
C PRO A 15 0.05 -24.21 -6.52
N PRO A 16 -1.08 -23.93 -5.82
CA PRO A 16 -1.47 -22.56 -5.50
C PRO A 16 -0.42 -21.84 -4.65
N GLY A 17 0.20 -22.53 -3.69
CA GLY A 17 1.30 -21.97 -2.89
C GLY A 17 2.46 -21.50 -3.76
N ILE A 18 2.97 -22.36 -4.64
CA ILE A 18 4.05 -22.01 -5.58
C ILE A 18 3.64 -20.82 -6.47
N ALA A 19 2.43 -20.84 -7.04
CA ALA A 19 1.95 -19.79 -7.91
C ALA A 19 1.86 -18.43 -7.18
N LEU A 20 1.29 -18.42 -5.97
CA LEU A 20 1.18 -17.23 -5.13
C LEU A 20 2.56 -16.72 -4.70
N THR A 21 3.49 -17.61 -4.35
CA THR A 21 4.88 -17.23 -4.02
C THR A 21 5.56 -16.56 -5.19
N LEU A 22 5.47 -17.12 -6.40
CA LEU A 22 6.08 -16.53 -7.60
C LEU A 22 5.48 -15.17 -7.94
N LEU A 23 4.15 -15.02 -7.79
CA LEU A 23 3.46 -13.77 -8.05
C LEU A 23 3.83 -12.69 -7.03
N TYR A 24 3.94 -13.06 -5.74
CA TYR A 24 4.22 -12.13 -4.65
C TYR A 24 5.71 -11.86 -4.43
N ARG A 25 6.60 -12.71 -4.95
CA ARG A 25 8.07 -12.62 -4.82
C ARG A 25 8.66 -11.21 -4.92
N PRO A 26 8.28 -10.33 -5.87
CA PRO A 26 8.90 -9.01 -6.00
C PRO A 26 8.55 -8.04 -4.87
N PHE A 27 7.50 -8.33 -4.09
CA PHE A 27 7.03 -7.51 -2.98
C PHE A 27 7.47 -8.04 -1.61
N PHE A 28 8.02 -9.26 -1.60
CA PHE A 28 8.31 -10.02 -0.40
C PHE A 28 9.43 -9.35 0.41
N ASN A 29 9.18 -9.14 1.69
CA ASN A 29 10.14 -8.56 2.63
C ASN A 29 10.17 -9.36 3.94
N ARG A 30 11.09 -9.01 4.85
CA ARG A 30 11.29 -9.75 6.11
C ARG A 30 10.08 -9.68 7.03
N LEU A 31 9.38 -8.54 7.06
CA LEU A 31 8.16 -8.38 7.85
C LEU A 31 7.05 -9.31 7.35
N ASP A 32 6.92 -9.47 6.03
CA ASP A 32 5.94 -10.40 5.44
C ASP A 32 6.26 -11.85 5.80
N LEU A 33 7.54 -12.26 5.74
CA LEU A 33 7.96 -13.58 6.19
C LEU A 33 7.66 -13.78 7.68
N TYR A 34 7.98 -12.78 8.51
CA TYR A 34 7.69 -12.82 9.94
C TYR A 34 6.20 -12.97 10.23
N LYS A 35 5.34 -12.20 9.55
CA LYS A 35 3.88 -12.34 9.64
C LYS A 35 3.41 -13.77 9.32
N ILE A 36 3.88 -14.33 8.21
CA ILE A 36 3.50 -15.67 7.77
C ILE A 36 3.95 -16.73 8.78
N VAL A 37 5.22 -16.70 9.20
CA VAL A 37 5.78 -17.66 10.17
C VAL A 37 5.09 -17.53 11.53
N PHE A 38 4.81 -16.31 11.97
CA PHE A 38 4.07 -16.04 13.21
C PHE A 38 2.67 -16.67 13.17
N LEU A 39 1.93 -16.46 12.08
CA LEU A 39 0.58 -17.04 11.91
C LEU A 39 0.61 -18.56 11.77
N ILE A 40 1.56 -19.13 11.02
CA ILE A 40 1.75 -20.59 10.94
C ILE A 40 2.03 -21.16 12.33
N SER A 41 2.89 -20.51 13.11
CA SER A 41 3.23 -20.97 14.47
C SER A 41 1.98 -20.99 15.37
N ILE A 42 1.17 -19.93 15.34
CA ILE A 42 -0.09 -19.88 16.09
C ILE A 42 -1.04 -20.99 15.62
N ALA A 43 -1.24 -21.13 14.30
CA ALA A 43 -2.14 -22.12 13.73
C ALA A 43 -1.74 -23.55 14.13
N VAL A 44 -0.46 -23.92 14.00
CA VAL A 44 0.01 -25.26 14.38
C VAL A 44 -0.15 -25.49 15.88
N VAL A 45 0.32 -24.57 16.72
CA VAL A 45 0.29 -24.74 18.19
C VAL A 45 -1.14 -24.78 18.73
N SER A 46 -2.05 -23.97 18.19
CA SER A 46 -3.44 -23.91 18.66
C SER A 46 -4.30 -25.08 18.14
N THR A 47 -3.95 -25.66 17.00
CA THR A 47 -4.73 -26.75 16.37
C THR A 47 -4.33 -28.12 16.91
N ILE A 48 -3.05 -28.34 17.24
CA ILE A 48 -2.57 -29.65 17.73
C ILE A 48 -3.43 -30.23 18.87
N PRO A 49 -3.74 -29.52 19.97
CA PRO A 49 -4.51 -30.11 21.07
C PRO A 49 -5.95 -30.47 20.67
N TRP A 50 -6.55 -29.65 19.80
CA TRP A 50 -7.92 -29.85 19.32
C TRP A 50 -7.99 -31.04 18.37
N ASP A 51 -7.08 -31.12 17.40
CA ASP A 51 -7.10 -32.17 16.39
C ASP A 51 -6.72 -33.54 16.99
N SER A 52 -5.72 -33.55 17.89
CA SER A 52 -5.40 -34.75 18.68
C SER A 52 -6.62 -35.27 19.45
N TYR A 53 -7.47 -34.37 19.98
CA TYR A 53 -8.68 -34.76 20.68
C TYR A 53 -9.71 -35.39 19.73
N LEU A 54 -9.94 -34.81 18.55
CA LEU A 54 -10.85 -35.35 17.54
C LEU A 54 -10.46 -36.77 17.14
N ILE A 55 -9.17 -37.00 16.88
CA ILE A 55 -8.64 -38.30 16.46
C ILE A 55 -8.79 -39.33 17.59
N ARG A 56 -8.39 -38.99 18.83
CA ARG A 56 -8.51 -39.90 20.00
C ARG A 56 -9.95 -40.28 20.31
N ARG A 57 -10.91 -39.39 20.03
CA ARG A 57 -12.34 -39.63 20.25
C ARG A 57 -13.03 -40.25 19.04
N LYS A 58 -12.28 -40.57 17.98
CA LYS A 58 -12.80 -41.09 16.71
C LYS A 58 -13.93 -40.20 16.19
N ILE A 59 -13.76 -38.89 16.26
CA ILE A 59 -14.64 -37.95 15.55
C ILE A 59 -14.15 -37.84 14.11
N TRP A 60 -12.82 -37.86 13.97
CA TRP A 60 -12.10 -37.87 12.70
C TRP A 60 -11.21 -39.11 12.65
N THR A 61 -11.26 -39.86 11.56
CA THR A 61 -10.44 -41.06 11.36
C THR A 61 -9.74 -41.03 9.99
N TYR A 62 -8.50 -41.53 9.98
CA TYR A 62 -7.68 -41.69 8.77
C TYR A 62 -7.45 -43.18 8.51
N PRO A 63 -7.88 -43.71 7.34
CA PRO A 63 -7.57 -45.09 6.99
C PRO A 63 -6.04 -45.34 6.98
N PRO A 64 -5.53 -46.44 7.57
CA PRO A 64 -4.09 -46.68 7.67
C PRO A 64 -3.35 -46.75 6.32
N HIS A 65 -4.09 -46.98 5.23
CA HIS A 65 -3.55 -47.11 3.89
C HIS A 65 -3.50 -45.80 3.10
N VAL A 66 -3.86 -44.65 3.70
CA VAL A 66 -3.85 -43.32 3.03
C VAL A 66 -2.80 -42.34 3.57
N ILE A 67 -2.12 -42.69 4.67
CA ILE A 67 -1.10 -41.88 5.35
C ILE A 67 0.30 -42.53 5.27
N VAL A 68 1.36 -41.72 5.27
CA VAL A 68 2.74 -42.13 4.96
C VAL A 68 3.57 -42.55 6.19
N GLY A 69 3.16 -42.20 7.42
CA GLY A 69 3.60 -42.96 8.61
C GLY A 69 4.04 -42.24 9.90
N PRO A 70 4.48 -40.96 9.94
CA PRO A 70 4.70 -40.30 11.22
C PRO A 70 3.44 -39.58 11.68
N THR A 71 3.08 -39.77 12.95
CA THR A 71 2.05 -38.97 13.63
C THR A 71 2.69 -38.08 14.70
N LEU A 72 2.25 -36.84 14.80
CA LEU A 72 2.59 -35.92 15.88
C LEU A 72 1.37 -35.81 16.82
N PHE A 73 1.47 -36.34 18.04
CA PHE A 73 0.32 -36.41 18.97
C PHE A 73 -0.94 -37.05 18.35
N ASP A 74 -0.78 -38.16 17.63
CA ASP A 74 -1.83 -38.88 16.88
C ASP A 74 -2.27 -38.24 15.55
N ILE A 75 -1.79 -37.03 15.23
CA ILE A 75 -2.10 -36.31 13.99
C ILE A 75 -1.15 -36.74 12.86
N PRO A 76 -1.63 -37.21 11.70
CA PRO A 76 -0.76 -37.51 10.56
C PRO A 76 0.10 -36.31 10.14
N ALA A 77 1.32 -36.55 9.70
CA ALA A 77 2.21 -35.47 9.25
C ALA A 77 1.64 -34.67 8.08
N GLU A 78 0.83 -35.29 7.23
CA GLU A 78 0.08 -34.65 6.15
C GLU A 78 -0.93 -33.62 6.69
N GLU A 79 -1.62 -33.94 7.78
CA GLU A 79 -2.56 -33.02 8.43
C GLU A 79 -1.81 -31.84 9.09
N VAL A 80 -0.68 -32.11 9.75
CA VAL A 80 0.18 -31.02 10.26
C VAL A 80 0.67 -30.12 9.12
N PHE A 81 1.02 -30.72 7.97
CA PHE A 81 1.37 -29.97 6.77
C PHE A 81 0.18 -29.17 6.22
N PHE A 82 -1.04 -29.69 6.30
CA PHE A 82 -2.26 -28.98 5.94
C PHE A 82 -2.39 -27.66 6.71
N PHE A 83 -2.19 -27.67 8.03
CA PHE A 83 -2.22 -26.45 8.87
C PHE A 83 -1.23 -25.39 8.35
N VAL A 84 -0.03 -25.83 7.95
CA VAL A 84 1.03 -24.97 7.43
C VAL A 84 0.66 -24.41 6.05
N ILE A 85 0.32 -25.27 5.09
CA ILE A 85 0.12 -24.88 3.69
C ILE A 85 -1.17 -24.06 3.51
N GLN A 86 -2.24 -24.35 4.25
CA GLN A 86 -3.43 -23.51 4.26
C GLN A 86 -3.09 -22.11 4.76
N THR A 87 -2.44 -22.02 5.93
CA THR A 87 -2.08 -20.73 6.53
C THR A 87 -1.14 -19.94 5.61
N TYR A 88 -0.19 -20.61 4.97
CA TYR A 88 0.71 -20.03 3.98
C TYR A 88 -0.04 -19.46 2.76
N ASN A 89 -0.89 -20.27 2.13
CA ASN A 89 -1.63 -19.87 0.93
C ASN A 89 -2.58 -18.71 1.20
N THR A 90 -3.37 -18.79 2.27
CA THR A 90 -4.29 -17.72 2.68
C THR A 90 -3.52 -16.44 3.04
N SER A 91 -2.38 -16.55 3.72
CA SER A 91 -1.53 -15.40 4.03
C SER A 91 -0.94 -14.74 2.78
N LEU A 92 -0.44 -15.51 1.81
CA LEU A 92 0.08 -14.95 0.56
C LEU A 92 -1.01 -14.24 -0.26
N LEU A 93 -2.20 -14.84 -0.34
CA LEU A 93 -3.33 -14.21 -1.01
C LEU A 93 -3.73 -12.90 -0.32
N TYR A 94 -3.80 -12.89 1.01
CA TYR A 94 -4.03 -11.68 1.79
C TYR A 94 -2.97 -10.62 1.50
N LEU A 95 -1.69 -10.96 1.58
CA LEU A 95 -0.59 -10.01 1.37
C LEU A 95 -0.62 -9.41 -0.04
N LEU A 96 -0.90 -10.24 -1.06
CA LEU A 96 -1.03 -9.80 -2.43
C LEU A 96 -2.18 -8.79 -2.61
N LEU A 97 -3.35 -9.08 -2.07
CA LEU A 97 -4.54 -8.23 -2.19
C LEU A 97 -4.46 -6.98 -1.31
N SER A 98 -3.72 -7.04 -0.20
CA SER A 98 -3.52 -5.94 0.75
C SER A 98 -2.33 -5.04 0.42
N LYS A 99 -1.44 -5.42 -0.52
CA LYS A 99 -0.27 -4.60 -0.86
C LYS A 99 -0.60 -3.14 -1.24
N PRO A 100 -1.65 -2.84 -2.03
CA PRO A 100 -2.02 -1.46 -2.36
C PRO A 100 -2.57 -0.67 -1.16
N VAL A 101 -3.01 -1.35 -0.09
CA VAL A 101 -3.63 -0.72 1.07
C VAL A 101 -2.58 0.03 1.88
N PHE A 102 -2.96 1.22 2.34
CA PHE A 102 -2.17 2.04 3.24
C PHE A 102 -2.84 2.02 4.61
N HIS A 103 -2.51 1.00 5.41
CA HIS A 103 -3.11 0.71 6.71
C HIS A 103 -3.24 1.91 7.66
N PRO A 104 -2.25 2.82 7.81
CA PRO A 104 -2.40 4.02 8.64
C PRO A 104 -3.64 4.88 8.35
N ALA A 105 -4.12 4.91 7.10
CA ALA A 105 -5.32 5.67 6.73
C ALA A 105 -6.63 5.03 7.20
N TYR A 106 -6.61 3.79 7.71
CA TYR A 106 -7.80 3.06 8.17
C TYR A 106 -7.92 2.99 9.70
N LEU A 107 -6.98 3.61 10.42
CA LEU A 107 -7.08 3.74 11.87
C LEU A 107 -8.32 4.55 12.28
N PRO A 108 -8.98 4.20 13.41
CA PRO A 108 -10.12 4.95 13.91
C PRO A 108 -9.79 6.41 14.18
N ASN A 109 -10.79 7.27 14.01
CA ASN A 109 -10.82 8.61 14.59
C ASN A 109 -12.01 8.71 15.55
N HIS A 110 -11.92 9.60 16.54
CA HIS A 110 -12.96 9.77 17.58
C HIS A 110 -14.36 10.07 17.07
N LYS A 111 -14.51 10.48 15.81
CA LYS A 111 -15.77 10.99 15.26
C LYS A 111 -16.71 9.88 14.76
N HIS A 112 -16.27 8.62 14.71
CA HIS A 112 -17.07 7.51 14.16
C HIS A 112 -17.10 6.26 15.06
N HIS A 113 -17.85 6.31 16.17
CA HIS A 113 -18.29 5.08 16.85
C HIS A 113 -19.52 4.50 16.13
N THR A 114 -19.48 3.22 15.75
CA THR A 114 -20.61 2.55 15.07
C THR A 114 -21.15 1.38 15.90
N ASN A 115 -22.48 1.20 15.92
CA ASN A 115 -23.18 0.10 16.60
C ASN A 115 -22.84 -1.31 16.05
N LYS A 116 -22.20 -1.41 14.88
CA LYS A 116 -21.84 -2.69 14.25
C LYS A 116 -20.83 -3.50 15.07
N LEU A 117 -20.04 -2.83 15.92
CA LEU A 117 -19.09 -3.47 16.82
C LEU A 117 -19.80 -4.43 17.80
N ASN A 118 -20.95 -4.03 18.34
CA ASN A 118 -21.71 -4.82 19.32
C ASN A 118 -22.34 -6.07 18.70
N LEU A 119 -22.73 -6.00 17.41
CA LEU A 119 -23.34 -7.12 16.71
C LEU A 119 -22.34 -8.28 16.49
N GLY A 120 -21.10 -7.97 16.07
CA GLY A 120 -20.09 -9.00 15.85
C GLY A 120 -19.69 -9.73 17.14
N HIS A 121 -19.55 -9.00 18.26
CA HIS A 121 -19.33 -9.61 19.58
C HIS A 121 -20.49 -10.53 19.97
N ALA A 122 -21.73 -10.09 19.79
CA ALA A 122 -22.91 -10.89 20.11
C ALA A 122 -22.97 -12.18 19.28
N ILE A 123 -22.74 -12.08 17.95
CA ILE A 123 -22.72 -13.26 17.07
C ILE A 123 -21.65 -14.25 17.50
N LEU A 124 -20.41 -13.80 17.71
CA LEU A 124 -19.30 -14.68 18.09
C LEU A 124 -19.53 -15.30 19.48
N ALA A 125 -20.06 -14.53 20.44
CA ALA A 125 -20.39 -15.04 21.76
C ALA A 125 -21.50 -16.11 21.70
N ILE A 126 -22.55 -15.89 20.90
CA ILE A 126 -23.62 -16.87 20.69
C ILE A 126 -23.06 -18.15 20.06
N LEU A 127 -22.16 -18.04 19.09
CA LEU A 127 -21.51 -19.21 18.47
C LEU A 127 -20.66 -19.99 19.48
N VAL A 128 -19.89 -19.32 20.34
CA VAL A 128 -19.10 -19.98 21.40
C VAL A 128 -20.02 -20.70 22.39
N VAL A 129 -21.08 -20.05 22.87
CA VAL A 129 -22.04 -20.64 23.81
C VAL A 129 -22.78 -21.81 23.17
N GLY A 130 -23.24 -21.65 21.92
CA GLY A 130 -23.87 -22.71 21.15
C GLY A 130 -22.94 -23.91 20.93
N GLY A 131 -21.66 -23.65 20.66
CA GLY A 131 -20.64 -24.68 20.55
C GLY A 131 -20.45 -25.47 21.83
N GLY A 132 -20.33 -24.78 22.97
CA GLY A 132 -20.26 -25.40 24.29
C GLY A 132 -21.51 -26.23 24.63
N TRP A 133 -22.70 -25.75 24.26
CA TRP A 133 -23.95 -26.48 24.45
C TRP A 133 -24.02 -27.77 23.63
N LEU A 134 -23.57 -27.74 22.36
CA LEU A 134 -23.50 -28.93 21.50
C LEU A 134 -22.54 -29.98 22.07
N ILE A 135 -21.37 -29.56 22.57
CA ILE A 135 -20.40 -30.45 23.23
C ILE A 135 -21.01 -31.07 24.48
N TRP A 136 -21.66 -30.26 25.32
CA TRP A 136 -22.28 -30.72 26.57
C TRP A 136 -23.36 -31.77 26.33
N ARG A 137 -24.12 -31.66 25.24
CA ARG A 137 -25.14 -32.63 24.85
C ARG A 137 -24.54 -34.01 24.50
N GLY A 138 -23.29 -34.05 24.01
CA GLY A 138 -22.52 -35.27 23.77
C GLY A 138 -23.11 -36.22 22.72
N LYS A 139 -23.84 -35.69 21.74
CA LYS A 139 -24.56 -36.45 20.69
C LYS A 139 -24.32 -35.83 19.31
N GLU A 140 -25.31 -35.90 18.43
CA GLU A 140 -25.35 -35.23 17.14
C GLU A 140 -24.99 -33.74 17.27
N GLY A 141 -24.11 -33.24 16.40
CA GLY A 141 -23.60 -31.87 16.41
C GLY A 141 -22.39 -31.64 17.32
N THR A 142 -21.87 -32.65 18.02
CA THR A 142 -20.64 -32.53 18.82
C THR A 142 -19.47 -32.03 17.97
N TYR A 143 -19.36 -32.45 16.71
CA TYR A 143 -18.26 -32.01 15.84
C TYR A 143 -18.34 -30.50 15.54
N MET A 144 -19.52 -30.00 15.12
CA MET A 144 -19.76 -28.56 15.00
C MET A 144 -19.46 -27.83 16.31
N GLY A 145 -19.89 -28.41 17.44
CA GLY A 145 -19.65 -27.85 18.76
C GLY A 145 -18.17 -27.63 19.05
N LEU A 146 -17.35 -28.62 18.72
CA LEU A 146 -15.89 -28.57 18.87
C LEU A 146 -15.24 -27.54 17.94
N ILE A 147 -15.73 -27.37 16.70
CA ILE A 147 -15.25 -26.31 15.80
C ILE A 147 -15.53 -24.93 16.41
N LEU A 148 -16.78 -24.68 16.83
CA LEU A 148 -17.21 -23.38 17.35
C LEU A 148 -16.55 -23.04 18.70
N ALA A 149 -16.40 -24.02 19.59
CA ALA A 149 -15.78 -23.82 20.89
C ALA A 149 -14.26 -23.59 20.80
N TRP A 150 -13.60 -24.14 19.77
CA TRP A 150 -12.19 -23.90 19.51
C TRP A 150 -11.94 -22.59 18.77
N ALA A 151 -12.60 -22.36 17.63
CA ALA A 151 -12.35 -21.18 16.81
C ALA A 151 -12.96 -19.90 17.39
N GLY A 152 -14.12 -20.01 18.04
CA GLY A 152 -14.91 -18.88 18.52
C GLY A 152 -14.16 -17.96 19.50
N PRO A 153 -13.45 -18.47 20.53
CA PRO A 153 -12.67 -17.62 21.45
C PRO A 153 -11.56 -16.82 20.75
N PHE A 154 -10.84 -17.44 19.79
CA PHE A 154 -9.83 -16.72 19.01
C PHE A 154 -10.46 -15.65 18.11
N ALA A 155 -11.56 -15.99 17.42
CA ALA A 155 -12.29 -15.05 16.59
C ALA A 155 -12.82 -13.87 17.40
N LEU A 156 -13.38 -14.14 18.60
CA LEU A 156 -13.88 -13.12 19.51
C LEU A 156 -12.75 -12.20 19.99
N LEU A 157 -11.60 -12.75 20.42
CA LEU A 157 -10.44 -11.97 20.82
C LEU A 157 -9.95 -11.06 19.69
N LEU A 158 -9.74 -11.61 18.49
CA LEU A 158 -9.25 -10.85 17.34
C LEU A 158 -10.27 -9.79 16.90
N TRP A 159 -11.56 -10.10 16.96
CA TRP A 159 -12.63 -9.14 16.71
C TRP A 159 -12.61 -8.00 17.73
N SER A 160 -12.46 -8.30 19.02
CA SER A 160 -12.36 -7.27 20.06
C SER A 160 -11.17 -6.34 19.86
N LEU A 161 -10.03 -6.87 19.41
CA LEU A 161 -8.81 -6.08 19.21
C LEU A 161 -8.82 -5.26 17.92
N SER A 162 -9.53 -5.70 16.86
CA SER A 162 -9.32 -5.13 15.52
C SER A 162 -10.58 -4.92 14.68
N SER A 163 -11.79 -5.15 15.21
CA SER A 163 -13.04 -5.05 14.42
C SER A 163 -13.26 -3.70 13.76
N HIS A 164 -12.97 -2.58 14.43
CA HIS A 164 -13.13 -1.25 13.83
C HIS A 164 -12.23 -1.08 12.60
N PHE A 165 -10.96 -1.46 12.75
CA PHE A 165 -9.99 -1.43 11.66
C PHE A 165 -10.41 -2.38 10.52
N LEU A 166 -10.77 -3.63 10.86
CA LEU A 166 -11.20 -4.66 9.93
C LEU A 166 -12.41 -4.23 9.09
N LEU A 167 -13.43 -3.64 9.72
CA LEU A 167 -14.66 -3.21 9.03
C LEU A 167 -14.44 -2.03 8.09
N ASN A 168 -13.39 -1.23 8.29
CA ASN A 168 -13.06 -0.10 7.43
C ASN A 168 -12.18 -0.50 6.24
N LEU A 169 -11.50 -1.65 6.31
CA LEU A 169 -10.65 -2.14 5.23
C LEU A 169 -11.49 -2.53 3.98
N PRO A 170 -10.89 -2.41 2.77
CA PRO A 170 -11.58 -2.85 1.56
C PRO A 170 -11.86 -4.35 1.59
N TRP A 171 -12.97 -4.78 1.00
CA TRP A 171 -13.37 -6.20 0.95
C TRP A 171 -12.30 -7.10 0.29
N THR A 172 -11.45 -6.53 -0.58
CA THR A 172 -10.32 -7.24 -1.19
C THR A 172 -9.27 -7.68 -0.17
N SER A 173 -9.20 -7.02 0.98
CA SER A 173 -8.25 -7.33 2.08
C SER A 173 -8.91 -8.06 3.24
N THR A 174 -10.22 -8.31 3.18
CA THR A 174 -10.96 -8.96 4.27
C THR A 174 -11.78 -10.13 3.74
N VAL A 175 -12.84 -9.88 2.99
CA VAL A 175 -13.76 -10.91 2.49
C VAL A 175 -13.10 -11.80 1.42
N ALA A 176 -12.39 -11.22 0.45
CA ALA A 176 -11.79 -11.98 -0.65
C ALA A 176 -10.77 -13.04 -0.17
N PRO A 177 -9.78 -12.71 0.69
CA PRO A 177 -8.82 -13.70 1.18
C PRO A 177 -9.44 -14.72 2.15
N ILE A 178 -10.68 -14.52 2.62
CA ILE A 178 -11.44 -15.55 3.34
C ILE A 178 -12.17 -16.44 2.33
N ALA A 179 -12.98 -15.83 1.46
CA ALA A 179 -13.91 -16.53 0.59
C ALA A 179 -13.22 -17.38 -0.48
N ILE A 180 -12.17 -16.86 -1.14
CA ILE A 180 -11.47 -17.56 -2.22
C ILE A 180 -10.85 -18.89 -1.74
N PRO A 181 -9.99 -18.91 -0.70
CA PRO A 181 -9.42 -20.18 -0.23
C PRO A 181 -10.47 -21.07 0.43
N THR A 182 -11.50 -20.52 1.08
CA THR A 182 -12.60 -21.31 1.65
C THR A 182 -13.34 -22.10 0.58
N ILE A 183 -13.82 -21.42 -0.47
CA ILE A 183 -14.53 -22.07 -1.59
C ILE A 183 -13.61 -23.06 -2.31
N TYR A 184 -12.33 -22.71 -2.47
CA TYR A 184 -11.35 -23.63 -3.05
C TYR A 184 -11.21 -24.92 -2.23
N LEU A 185 -11.05 -24.79 -0.91
CA LEU A 185 -10.90 -25.93 -0.01
C LEU A 185 -12.17 -26.76 0.10
N TRP A 186 -13.36 -26.15 0.04
CA TRP A 186 -14.63 -26.90 -0.07
C TRP A 186 -14.64 -27.85 -1.26
N VAL A 187 -14.14 -27.42 -2.42
CA VAL A 187 -14.02 -28.26 -3.61
C VAL A 187 -12.98 -29.37 -3.40
N VAL A 188 -11.81 -29.04 -2.85
CA VAL A 188 -10.74 -30.02 -2.60
C VAL A 188 -11.18 -31.10 -1.61
N ASP A 189 -11.84 -30.69 -0.52
CA ASP A 189 -12.35 -31.58 0.52
C ASP A 189 -13.44 -32.51 -0.03
N THR A 190 -14.39 -31.98 -0.82
CA THR A 190 -15.40 -32.81 -1.50
C THR A 190 -14.75 -33.91 -2.34
N LEU A 191 -13.65 -33.61 -3.03
CA LEU A 191 -12.91 -34.58 -3.83
C LEU A 191 -12.15 -35.60 -2.97
N ALA A 192 -11.65 -35.20 -1.80
CA ALA A 192 -10.94 -36.07 -0.88
C ALA A 192 -11.89 -37.02 -0.12
N LEU A 193 -13.01 -36.51 0.39
CA LEU A 193 -14.07 -37.31 1.03
C LEU A 193 -14.63 -38.35 0.06
N LYS A 194 -14.89 -37.98 -1.20
CA LYS A 194 -15.34 -38.93 -2.25
C LYS A 194 -14.32 -40.02 -2.57
N ARG A 195 -13.03 -39.82 -2.25
CA ARG A 195 -11.96 -40.81 -2.40
C ARG A 195 -11.68 -41.60 -1.12
N GLY A 196 -12.35 -41.27 -0.02
CA GLY A 196 -12.14 -41.91 1.28
C GLY A 196 -10.78 -41.58 1.92
N THR A 197 -10.19 -40.42 1.60
CA THR A 197 -8.91 -40.01 2.18
C THR A 197 -9.02 -39.81 3.71
N TRP A 198 -10.17 -39.35 4.18
CA TRP A 198 -10.55 -39.35 5.59
C TRP A 198 -12.06 -39.53 5.73
N THR A 199 -12.49 -39.89 6.93
CA THR A 199 -13.91 -40.11 7.25
C THR A 199 -14.30 -39.43 8.55
N ILE A 200 -15.49 -38.84 8.54
CA ILE A 200 -16.14 -38.26 9.73
C ILE A 200 -17.15 -39.27 10.24
N GLU A 201 -16.94 -39.72 11.48
CA GLU A 201 -17.73 -40.80 12.06
C GLU A 201 -19.21 -40.43 12.19
N SER A 202 -20.08 -41.40 11.88
CA SER A 202 -21.53 -41.22 12.02
C SER A 202 -21.91 -41.12 13.50
N GLY A 203 -22.70 -40.09 13.87
CA GLY A 203 -23.24 -39.90 15.22
C GLY A 203 -22.78 -38.62 15.92
N THR A 204 -21.73 -37.95 15.43
CA THR A 204 -21.23 -36.68 15.96
C THR A 204 -21.52 -35.47 15.06
N LYS A 205 -21.85 -35.71 13.79
CA LYS A 205 -22.26 -34.73 12.78
C LYS A 205 -23.77 -34.56 12.70
N PHE A 206 -24.26 -33.43 12.17
CA PHE A 206 -25.67 -33.15 11.90
C PHE A 206 -26.24 -33.93 10.71
N GLY A 207 -25.39 -34.45 9.83
CA GLY A 207 -25.84 -35.09 8.58
C GLY A 207 -26.38 -34.12 7.53
N VAL A 208 -26.19 -32.81 7.74
CA VAL A 208 -26.52 -31.76 6.76
C VAL A 208 -25.32 -31.55 5.83
N HIS A 209 -25.61 -31.45 4.53
CA HIS A 209 -24.60 -31.22 3.51
C HIS A 209 -24.82 -29.86 2.86
N LEU A 210 -23.74 -29.10 2.66
CA LEU A 210 -23.82 -27.84 1.89
C LEU A 210 -24.07 -28.13 0.41
N TRP A 211 -23.43 -29.19 -0.10
CA TRP A 211 -23.73 -29.83 -1.38
C TRP A 211 -23.31 -31.31 -1.33
N ASP A 212 -23.61 -32.06 -2.39
CA ASP A 212 -23.29 -33.50 -2.46
C ASP A 212 -21.80 -33.80 -2.21
N GLY A 213 -21.51 -34.47 -1.09
CA GLY A 213 -20.16 -34.83 -0.65
C GLY A 213 -19.41 -33.79 0.18
N LEU A 214 -20.08 -32.71 0.64
CA LEU A 214 -19.51 -31.74 1.58
C LEU A 214 -20.42 -31.53 2.79
N GLU A 215 -19.97 -32.00 3.95
CA GLU A 215 -20.67 -31.83 5.23
C GLU A 215 -20.63 -30.37 5.68
N ILE A 216 -21.69 -29.91 6.36
CA ILE A 216 -21.78 -28.52 6.81
C ILE A 216 -20.68 -28.19 7.83
N GLU A 217 -20.27 -29.15 8.65
CA GLU A 217 -19.17 -29.04 9.59
C GLU A 217 -17.84 -28.72 8.89
N GLU A 218 -17.49 -29.47 7.83
CA GLU A 218 -16.28 -29.21 7.04
C GLU A 218 -16.36 -27.84 6.37
N ALA A 219 -17.52 -27.48 5.82
CA ALA A 219 -17.72 -26.18 5.23
C ALA A 219 -17.47 -25.04 6.24
N VAL A 220 -17.98 -25.19 7.46
CA VAL A 220 -17.76 -24.24 8.56
C VAL A 220 -16.32 -24.28 9.06
N PHE A 221 -15.67 -25.45 9.11
CA PHE A 221 -14.26 -25.58 9.50
C PHE A 221 -13.33 -24.78 8.59
N PHE A 222 -13.43 -24.97 7.26
CA PHE A 222 -12.60 -24.20 6.32
C PHE A 222 -12.92 -22.70 6.33
N LEU A 223 -14.19 -22.33 6.54
CA LEU A 223 -14.57 -20.93 6.69
C LEU A 223 -13.97 -20.32 7.97
N ALA A 224 -14.11 -21.01 9.10
CA ALA A 224 -13.64 -20.56 10.41
C ALA A 224 -12.11 -20.42 10.43
N THR A 225 -11.38 -21.42 9.93
CA THR A 225 -9.90 -21.37 9.85
C THR A 225 -9.41 -20.22 8.98
N ASN A 226 -10.01 -19.99 7.81
CA ASN A 226 -9.65 -18.83 6.97
C ASN A 226 -10.05 -17.48 7.59
N ILE A 227 -11.18 -17.41 8.32
CA ILE A 227 -11.53 -16.23 9.13
C ILE A 227 -10.43 -15.96 10.16
N LEU A 228 -9.99 -16.97 10.91
CA LEU A 228 -8.95 -16.81 11.93
C LEU A 228 -7.61 -16.33 11.34
N ILE A 229 -7.19 -16.92 10.21
CA ILE A 229 -5.96 -16.50 9.53
C ILE A 229 -6.06 -15.03 9.11
N VAL A 230 -7.14 -14.64 8.42
CA VAL A 230 -7.30 -13.26 7.95
C VAL A 230 -7.49 -12.28 9.10
N PHE A 231 -8.24 -12.63 10.15
CA PHE A 231 -8.39 -11.79 11.33
C PHE A 231 -7.05 -11.60 12.05
N GLY A 232 -6.23 -12.65 12.16
CA GLY A 232 -4.89 -12.56 12.73
C GLY A 232 -3.95 -11.67 11.91
N LEU A 233 -3.99 -11.77 10.58
CA LEU A 233 -3.23 -10.89 9.68
C LEU A 233 -3.68 -9.44 9.78
N VAL A 234 -5.00 -9.20 9.80
CA VAL A 234 -5.57 -7.85 9.99
C VAL A 234 -5.20 -7.28 11.36
N ALA A 235 -5.21 -8.08 12.43
CA ALA A 235 -4.77 -7.64 13.74
C ALA A 235 -3.28 -7.29 13.76
N PHE A 236 -2.45 -8.06 13.06
CA PHE A 236 -1.04 -7.71 12.88
C PHE A 236 -0.89 -6.37 12.14
N ASP A 237 -1.59 -6.18 11.02
CA ASP A 237 -1.54 -4.94 10.26
C ASP A 237 -2.14 -3.74 11.01
N HIS A 238 -3.12 -3.96 11.88
CA HIS A 238 -3.65 -2.96 12.79
C HIS A 238 -2.59 -2.52 13.80
N ALA A 239 -1.93 -3.47 14.46
CA ALA A 239 -0.82 -3.20 15.37
C ALA A 239 0.30 -2.41 14.69
N MET A 240 0.73 -2.86 13.50
CA MET A 240 1.73 -2.14 12.71
C MET A 240 1.27 -0.73 12.31
N GLY A 241 -0.01 -0.59 11.94
CA GLY A 241 -0.62 0.72 11.66
C GLY A 241 -0.44 1.68 12.83
N ILE A 242 -0.73 1.24 14.06
CA ILE A 242 -0.58 2.02 15.29
C ILE A 242 0.90 2.36 15.55
N LEU A 243 1.78 1.35 15.55
CA LEU A 243 3.23 1.52 15.82
C LEU A 243 3.89 2.53 14.86
N LEU A 244 3.54 2.46 13.58
CA LEU A 244 4.11 3.33 12.56
C LEU A 244 3.48 4.73 12.59
N THR A 245 2.21 4.83 12.94
CA THR A 245 1.47 6.10 12.94
C THR A 245 1.84 6.99 14.11
N PHE A 246 2.14 6.47 15.30
CA PHE A 246 2.33 7.30 16.49
C PHE A 246 3.79 7.33 16.98
N PRO A 247 4.70 8.12 16.36
CA PRO A 247 6.11 8.15 16.74
C PRO A 247 6.37 8.71 18.14
N LYS A 248 5.47 9.52 18.70
CA LYS A 248 5.60 9.99 20.10
C LYS A 248 5.36 8.87 21.12
N MET A 249 4.42 7.98 20.82
CA MET A 249 4.05 6.85 21.69
C MET A 249 4.99 5.66 21.48
N PHE A 250 5.39 5.41 20.24
CA PHE A 250 6.28 4.32 19.86
C PHE A 250 7.51 4.88 19.15
N PRO A 251 8.46 5.55 19.83
CA PRO A 251 9.58 6.22 19.16
C PRO A 251 10.44 5.27 18.33
N ASN A 252 10.75 4.08 18.87
CA ASN A 252 11.59 3.08 18.23
C ASN A 252 10.76 1.86 17.87
N VAL A 253 10.55 1.63 16.57
CA VAL A 253 9.85 0.45 16.05
C VAL A 253 10.86 -0.40 15.28
N PRO A 254 11.26 -1.57 15.78
CA PRO A 254 12.16 -2.45 15.04
C PRO A 254 11.47 -2.97 13.77
N GLU A 255 12.27 -3.39 12.78
CA GLU A 255 11.74 -3.99 11.53
C GLU A 255 10.81 -5.17 11.83
N LEU A 256 11.17 -5.98 12.83
CA LEU A 256 10.41 -7.13 13.31
C LEU A 256 10.00 -6.90 14.78
N PRO A 257 8.82 -6.31 15.05
CA PRO A 257 8.36 -6.06 16.41
C PRO A 257 8.03 -7.34 17.16
N SER A 258 8.32 -7.32 18.46
CA SER A 258 8.00 -8.45 19.34
C SER A 258 6.48 -8.64 19.46
N PRO A 259 6.00 -9.87 19.72
CA PRO A 259 4.58 -10.09 19.98
C PRO A 259 4.01 -9.23 21.12
N VAL A 260 4.82 -8.95 22.15
CA VAL A 260 4.46 -8.06 23.26
C VAL A 260 4.19 -6.64 22.75
N MET A 261 5.05 -6.11 21.90
CA MET A 261 4.88 -4.77 21.32
C MET A 261 3.65 -4.70 20.40
N LEU A 262 3.37 -5.75 19.63
CA LEU A 262 2.16 -5.84 18.82
C LEU A 262 0.89 -5.82 19.67
N VAL A 263 0.88 -6.58 20.78
CA VAL A 263 -0.25 -6.58 21.73
C VAL A 263 -0.40 -5.23 22.43
N GLN A 264 0.70 -4.61 22.86
CA GLN A 264 0.68 -3.25 23.45
C GLN A 264 0.05 -2.23 22.49
N ALA A 265 0.40 -2.29 21.19
CA ALA A 265 -0.22 -1.45 20.18
C ALA A 265 -1.73 -1.69 20.07
N LEU A 266 -2.17 -2.95 20.00
CA LEU A 266 -3.60 -3.30 19.91
C LEU A 266 -4.42 -2.92 21.15
N LEU A 267 -3.79 -2.85 22.32
CA LEU A 267 -4.42 -2.44 23.58
C LEU A 267 -4.41 -0.93 23.80
N THR A 268 -3.74 -0.16 22.94
CA THR A 268 -3.72 1.30 23.01
C THR A 268 -5.13 1.83 22.74
N HIS A 269 -5.70 2.57 23.69
CA HIS A 269 -7.07 3.05 23.55
C HIS A 269 -7.14 4.18 22.51
N VAL A 270 -8.24 4.26 21.75
CA VAL A 270 -8.40 5.28 20.70
C VAL A 270 -8.29 6.70 21.28
N SER A 271 -8.61 6.92 22.56
CA SER A 271 -8.43 8.22 23.27
C SER A 271 -7.00 8.69 23.39
N GLU A 272 -6.04 7.79 23.21
CA GLU A 272 -4.62 8.11 23.23
C GLU A 272 -4.10 8.49 21.83
N TYR A 273 -4.94 8.34 20.79
CA TYR A 273 -4.53 8.63 19.43
C TYR A 273 -4.48 10.14 19.19
N ASP A 274 -3.39 10.59 18.58
CA ASP A 274 -3.32 11.92 17.96
C ASP A 274 -4.27 11.94 16.75
N THR A 275 -5.50 12.43 17.00
CA THR A 275 -6.56 12.44 15.99
C THR A 275 -6.21 13.33 14.80
N ASP A 276 -5.51 14.44 15.03
CA ASP A 276 -5.08 15.35 13.96
C ASP A 276 -4.07 14.65 13.03
N ARG A 277 -3.18 13.84 13.60
CA ARG A 277 -2.26 13.02 12.81
C ARG A 277 -2.97 11.96 11.99
N VAL A 278 -3.93 11.23 12.56
CA VAL A 278 -4.72 10.22 11.83
C VAL A 278 -5.47 10.88 10.66
N VAL A 279 -6.19 11.97 10.93
CA VAL A 279 -6.95 12.72 9.92
C VAL A 279 -6.02 13.29 8.84
N GLY A 280 -4.89 13.86 9.22
CA GLY A 280 -3.94 14.41 8.26
C GLY A 280 -3.31 13.35 7.36
N ILE A 281 -2.99 12.16 7.88
CA ILE A 281 -2.53 11.00 7.09
C ILE A 281 -3.62 10.54 6.12
N GLN A 282 -4.88 10.48 6.57
CA GLN A 282 -6.03 10.16 5.71
C GLN A 282 -6.17 11.15 4.55
N GLN A 283 -6.09 12.45 4.85
CA GLN A 283 -6.15 13.52 3.85
C GLN A 283 -4.99 13.45 2.87
N ALA A 284 -3.76 13.24 3.36
CA ALA A 284 -2.57 13.11 2.52
C ALA A 284 -2.69 11.92 1.55
N MET A 285 -3.17 10.77 2.05
CA MET A 285 -3.40 9.58 1.22
C MET A 285 -4.50 9.82 0.17
N GLN A 286 -5.61 10.46 0.54
CA GLN A 286 -6.68 10.82 -0.40
C GLN A 286 -6.18 11.78 -1.49
N ARG A 287 -5.38 12.79 -1.11
CA ARG A 287 -4.77 13.75 -2.03
C ARG A 287 -3.87 13.03 -3.04
N LEU A 288 -2.98 12.14 -2.59
CA LEU A 288 -2.13 11.34 -3.47
C LEU A 288 -2.96 10.48 -4.44
N LYS A 289 -3.96 9.75 -3.94
CA LYS A 289 -4.83 8.89 -4.76
C LYS A 289 -5.59 9.67 -5.83
N LYS A 290 -6.04 10.90 -5.52
CA LYS A 290 -6.77 11.77 -6.44
C LYS A 290 -5.85 12.42 -7.48
N LYS A 291 -4.66 12.88 -7.07
CA LYS A 291 -3.78 13.72 -7.90
C LYS A 291 -2.77 12.92 -8.74
N SER A 292 -2.30 11.75 -8.30
CA SER A 292 -1.35 10.95 -9.08
C SER A 292 -1.59 9.45 -9.02
N ARG A 293 -2.06 8.87 -10.14
CA ARG A 293 -2.21 7.42 -10.29
C ARG A 293 -0.88 6.67 -10.30
N SER A 294 0.18 7.27 -10.86
CA SER A 294 1.51 6.64 -10.94
C SER A 294 2.19 6.63 -9.57
N PHE A 295 2.20 7.76 -8.85
CA PHE A 295 2.78 7.81 -7.50
C PHE A 295 1.94 7.07 -6.46
N TYR A 296 0.61 7.00 -6.63
CA TYR A 296 -0.23 6.15 -5.78
C TYR A 296 0.13 4.66 -5.92
N LEU A 297 0.37 4.19 -7.16
CA LEU A 297 0.83 2.82 -7.37
C LEU A 297 2.23 2.62 -6.77
N ALA A 298 3.17 3.53 -7.06
CA ALA A 298 4.54 3.41 -6.58
C ALA A 298 4.64 3.44 -5.05
N SER A 299 3.84 4.28 -4.38
CA SER A 299 3.85 4.38 -2.92
C SER A 299 3.49 3.05 -2.23
N SER A 300 2.73 2.17 -2.88
CA SER A 300 2.41 0.83 -2.36
C SER A 300 3.60 -0.11 -2.24
N THR A 301 4.71 0.21 -2.90
CA THR A 301 5.94 -0.59 -2.84
C THR A 301 6.85 -0.20 -1.68
N PHE A 302 6.69 1.01 -1.13
CA PHE A 302 7.35 1.45 0.09
C PHE A 302 6.67 0.84 1.32
N SER A 303 7.39 0.78 2.45
CA SER A 303 6.91 0.26 3.73
C SER A 303 7.36 1.14 4.90
N GLY A 304 6.84 0.85 6.10
CA GLY A 304 7.27 1.53 7.33
C GLY A 304 6.95 3.03 7.36
N ARG A 305 7.70 3.76 8.19
CA ARG A 305 7.56 5.22 8.34
C ARG A 305 7.98 5.99 7.10
N LEU A 306 8.94 5.48 6.33
CA LEU A 306 9.32 6.04 5.04
C LEU A 306 8.12 6.24 4.12
N ARG A 307 7.22 5.25 4.02
CA ARG A 307 5.98 5.39 3.21
C ARG A 307 5.09 6.52 3.72
N ILE A 308 4.95 6.66 5.04
CA ILE A 308 4.13 7.72 5.65
C ILE A 308 4.73 9.07 5.33
N ASP A 309 6.03 9.24 5.57
CA ASP A 309 6.72 10.53 5.40
C ASP A 309 6.78 10.97 3.94
N LEU A 310 6.97 10.03 3.00
CA LEU A 310 6.88 10.33 1.55
C LEU A 310 5.46 10.78 1.14
N ILE A 311 4.41 10.18 1.72
CA ILE A 311 3.02 10.60 1.46
C ILE A 311 2.75 11.98 2.05
N LEU A 312 3.28 12.27 3.25
CA LEU A 312 3.17 13.57 3.89
C LEU A 312 3.94 14.65 3.12
N LEU A 313 5.16 14.35 2.64
CA LEU A 313 5.94 15.22 1.77
C LEU A 313 5.20 15.52 0.46
N TYR A 314 4.70 14.48 -0.23
CA TYR A 314 3.89 14.67 -1.45
C TYR A 314 2.68 15.58 -1.19
N SER A 315 2.00 15.33 -0.07
CA SER A 315 0.85 16.11 0.36
C SER A 315 1.20 17.57 0.64
N PHE A 316 2.33 17.82 1.31
CA PHE A 316 2.86 19.16 1.53
C PHE A 316 3.17 19.86 0.21
N CYS A 317 3.96 19.25 -0.68
CA CYS A 317 4.31 19.85 -1.97
C CYS A 317 3.08 20.27 -2.76
N ARG A 318 2.04 19.43 -2.77
CA ARG A 318 0.80 19.74 -3.49
C ARG A 318 -0.04 20.83 -2.82
N VAL A 319 -0.03 20.91 -1.50
CA VAL A 319 -0.72 22.00 -0.78
C VAL A 319 0.04 23.31 -0.92
N ALA A 320 1.37 23.29 -0.85
CA ALA A 320 2.21 24.47 -1.05
C ALA A 320 2.01 25.05 -2.47
N ASP A 321 2.03 24.20 -3.49
CA ASP A 321 1.69 24.54 -4.88
C ASP A 321 0.31 25.20 -4.99
N ASP A 322 -0.74 24.55 -4.47
CA ASP A 322 -2.11 25.08 -4.49
C ASP A 322 -2.24 26.39 -3.66
N LEU A 323 -1.44 26.60 -2.60
CA LEU A 323 -1.46 27.83 -1.79
C LEU A 323 -0.78 29.01 -2.47
N VAL A 324 0.34 28.77 -3.15
CA VAL A 324 1.04 29.80 -3.93
C VAL A 324 0.16 30.22 -5.10
N ASP A 325 -0.45 29.26 -5.82
CA ASP A 325 -1.39 29.52 -6.92
C ASP A 325 -2.57 30.45 -6.55
N ASN A 326 -2.98 30.47 -5.27
CA ASN A 326 -4.10 31.29 -4.79
C ASN A 326 -3.66 32.52 -3.98
N ALA A 327 -2.36 32.78 -3.86
CA ALA A 327 -1.85 33.91 -3.08
C ALA A 327 -2.01 35.23 -3.85
N SER A 328 -2.33 36.31 -3.13
CA SER A 328 -2.54 37.64 -3.74
C SER A 328 -1.26 38.46 -3.86
N SER A 329 -0.18 38.06 -3.15
CA SER A 329 1.13 38.72 -3.22
C SER A 329 2.29 37.79 -2.83
N GLU A 330 3.52 38.16 -3.25
CA GLU A 330 4.75 37.43 -2.97
C GLU A 330 5.10 37.38 -1.46
N ALA A 331 4.89 38.49 -0.74
CA ALA A 331 5.14 38.58 0.70
C ALA A 331 4.22 37.64 1.51
N GLU A 332 3.00 37.42 1.02
CA GLU A 332 2.01 36.54 1.62
C GLU A 332 2.37 35.05 1.41
N ALA A 333 2.97 34.68 0.27
CA ALA A 333 3.40 33.31 -0.03
C ALA A 333 4.62 32.86 0.80
N GLN A 334 5.61 33.73 1.00
CA GLN A 334 6.87 33.41 1.71
C GLN A 334 6.70 33.32 3.24
N ALA A 335 5.94 34.24 3.85
CA ALA A 335 5.71 34.23 5.30
C ALA A 335 4.98 32.96 5.77
N ARG A 336 4.13 32.43 4.89
CA ARG A 336 3.22 31.34 5.15
C ARG A 336 3.93 30.00 5.39
N ILE A 337 4.76 29.51 4.47
CA ILE A 337 4.95 28.04 4.35
C ILE A 337 6.09 27.47 5.22
N ILE A 338 7.16 28.24 5.49
CA ILE A 338 8.32 27.79 6.29
C ILE A 338 8.64 28.88 7.32
N SER A 339 7.73 29.04 8.27
CA SER A 339 7.88 30.00 9.34
C SER A 339 8.90 29.51 10.38
N LYS A 340 9.83 30.39 10.79
CA LYS A 340 10.76 30.19 11.92
C LYS A 340 10.12 30.57 13.27
N GLU A 341 8.81 30.77 13.30
CA GLU A 341 8.06 31.13 14.49
C GLU A 341 8.22 30.09 15.60
N ALA A 342 8.33 30.57 16.84
CA ALA A 342 8.49 29.72 18.02
C ALA A 342 7.29 28.76 18.22
N ASN A 343 6.11 29.11 17.71
CA ASN A 343 4.92 28.26 17.69
C ASN A 343 4.33 28.13 16.27
N VAL A 344 4.96 27.30 15.45
CA VAL A 344 4.51 26.99 14.08
C VAL A 344 3.07 26.47 14.02
N HIS A 345 2.59 25.78 15.05
CA HIS A 345 1.24 25.22 15.05
C HIS A 345 0.16 26.30 15.14
N ALA A 346 0.33 27.27 16.04
CA ALA A 346 -0.57 28.42 16.17
C ALA A 346 -0.56 29.27 14.89
N TYR A 347 0.64 29.56 14.37
CA TYR A 347 0.82 30.28 13.12
C TYR A 347 0.05 29.61 11.96
N ILE A 348 0.17 28.28 11.83
CA ILE A 348 -0.55 27.53 10.80
C ILE A 348 -2.08 27.61 11.00
N SER A 349 -2.59 27.53 12.23
CA SER A 349 -4.03 27.64 12.52
C SER A 349 -4.61 29.00 12.13
N GLU A 350 -3.87 30.07 12.40
CA GLU A 350 -4.36 31.44 12.25
C GLU A 350 -4.26 31.93 10.80
N ASN A 351 -3.29 31.43 10.03
CA ASN A 351 -2.93 31.99 8.73
C ASN A 351 -3.31 31.11 7.53
N PHE A 352 -3.83 29.90 7.75
CA PHE A 352 -4.12 28.96 6.68
C PHE A 352 -5.49 28.28 6.76
N PRO A 353 -6.11 27.99 5.61
CA PRO A 353 -7.36 27.26 5.58
C PRO A 353 -7.19 25.84 6.14
N ASP A 354 -8.23 25.32 6.79
CA ASP A 354 -8.24 23.99 7.42
C ASP A 354 -7.79 22.86 6.47
N SER A 355 -8.07 23.00 5.17
CA SER A 355 -7.68 22.04 4.13
C SER A 355 -6.16 21.93 3.91
N ALA A 356 -5.39 22.95 4.29
CA ALA A 356 -3.95 23.03 4.16
C ALA A 356 -3.20 22.71 5.46
N GLN A 357 -3.80 23.02 6.61
CA GLN A 357 -3.14 22.97 7.92
C GLN A 357 -2.48 21.62 8.22
N ALA A 358 -3.17 20.50 7.96
CA ALA A 358 -2.63 19.18 8.25
C ALA A 358 -1.37 18.84 7.42
N ALA A 359 -1.33 19.26 6.15
CA ALA A 359 -0.17 19.02 5.29
C ALA A 359 1.05 19.84 5.73
N LEU A 360 0.83 21.07 6.22
CA LEU A 360 1.88 21.93 6.75
C LEU A 360 2.40 21.43 8.10
N ARG A 361 1.50 21.06 9.03
CA ARG A 361 1.87 20.61 10.39
C ARG A 361 2.57 19.25 10.41
N LEU A 362 2.21 18.35 9.48
CA LEU A 362 2.71 16.97 9.51
C LEU A 362 3.96 16.74 8.64
N LEU A 363 4.44 17.75 7.91
CA LEU A 363 5.72 17.64 7.20
C LEU A 363 6.84 17.35 8.23
N PRO A 364 7.66 16.29 8.05
CA PRO A 364 8.72 15.95 8.99
C PRO A 364 9.93 16.87 8.82
N THR A 365 9.79 18.16 9.10
CA THR A 365 10.82 19.20 8.89
C THR A 365 12.13 18.92 9.61
N HIS A 366 12.09 18.24 10.75
CA HIS A 366 13.29 17.82 11.50
C HIS A 366 14.16 16.78 10.74
N LEU A 367 13.65 16.18 9.67
CA LEU A 367 14.35 15.20 8.82
C LEU A 367 14.82 15.79 7.49
N LEU A 368 14.43 17.03 7.19
CA LEU A 368 14.55 17.63 5.87
C LEU A 368 15.42 18.87 5.91
N SER A 369 16.24 19.05 4.88
CA SER A 369 17.01 20.27 4.69
C SER A 369 16.10 21.43 4.28
N TYR A 370 16.32 22.58 4.90
CA TYR A 370 15.57 23.80 4.55
C TYR A 370 15.89 24.32 3.14
N GLY A 371 17.11 24.10 2.63
CA GLY A 371 17.54 24.59 1.31
C GLY A 371 16.60 24.16 0.17
N PRO A 372 16.44 22.85 -0.09
CA PRO A 372 15.51 22.36 -1.11
C PRO A 372 14.05 22.79 -0.88
N LEU A 373 13.62 22.91 0.38
CA LEU A 373 12.27 23.42 0.69
C LEU A 373 12.10 24.87 0.27
N TYR A 374 13.08 25.74 0.52
CA TYR A 374 13.03 27.14 0.08
C TYR A 374 13.10 27.24 -1.45
N GLU A 375 13.99 26.49 -2.09
CA GLU A 375 14.08 26.47 -3.56
C GLU A 375 12.80 25.99 -4.23
N LEU A 376 12.09 25.03 -3.63
CA LEU A 376 10.75 24.61 -4.08
C LEU A 376 9.76 25.78 -4.06
N LEU A 377 9.74 26.56 -2.98
CA LEU A 377 8.86 27.74 -2.88
C LEU A 377 9.23 28.82 -3.90
N GLU A 378 10.52 29.06 -4.13
CA GLU A 378 10.98 29.96 -5.19
C GLU A 378 10.59 29.44 -6.59
N GLY A 379 10.45 28.12 -6.77
CA GLY A 379 9.92 27.53 -7.99
C GLY A 379 8.44 27.85 -8.21
N PHE A 380 7.62 27.75 -7.16
CA PHE A 380 6.19 28.11 -7.25
C PHE A 380 5.97 29.61 -7.49
N LYS A 381 6.91 30.48 -7.12
CA LYS A 381 6.82 31.91 -7.47
C LYS A 381 6.88 32.14 -8.97
N THR A 382 7.66 31.35 -9.70
CA THR A 382 7.69 31.42 -11.18
C THR A 382 6.29 31.18 -11.77
N ASP A 383 5.43 30.41 -11.08
CA ASP A 383 4.06 30.18 -11.51
C ASP A 383 3.15 31.42 -11.37
N LEU A 384 3.49 32.36 -10.48
CA LEU A 384 2.80 33.66 -10.31
C LEU A 384 3.21 34.70 -11.37
N GLU A 385 4.33 34.49 -12.04
CA GLU A 385 4.82 35.38 -13.10
C GLU A 385 4.11 35.15 -14.43
N PHE A 386 3.33 34.06 -14.56
CA PHE A 386 2.49 33.85 -15.74
C PHE A 386 1.34 34.86 -15.78
N PRO A 387 1.04 35.43 -16.97
CA PRO A 387 -0.04 36.39 -17.09
C PRO A 387 -1.40 35.73 -16.86
N GLU A 388 -2.31 36.48 -16.23
CA GLU A 388 -3.74 36.11 -16.25
C GLU A 388 -4.24 36.07 -17.70
N LYS A 389 -5.09 35.09 -17.98
CA LYS A 389 -5.58 34.76 -19.33
C LYS A 389 -6.17 35.95 -20.10
N ASP A 390 -6.73 36.93 -19.39
CA ASP A 390 -7.42 38.10 -19.96
C ASP A 390 -6.63 39.42 -19.79
N SER A 391 -5.38 39.37 -19.31
CA SER A 391 -4.58 40.57 -19.08
C SER A 391 -3.94 41.07 -20.37
N ALA A 392 -4.37 42.25 -20.83
CA ALA A 392 -3.81 42.95 -22.00
C ALA A 392 -2.40 43.52 -21.78
N LYS A 393 -1.74 43.23 -20.65
CA LYS A 393 -0.38 43.70 -20.36
C LYS A 393 0.64 42.92 -21.21
N LEU A 394 1.61 43.66 -21.73
CA LEU A 394 2.75 43.20 -22.54
C LEU A 394 3.28 41.83 -22.06
N LEU A 395 3.06 40.81 -22.88
CA LEU A 395 3.23 39.39 -22.57
C LEU A 395 4.71 39.00 -22.39
N GLN A 396 5.25 39.16 -21.19
CA GLN A 396 6.51 38.51 -20.80
C GLN A 396 6.18 37.19 -20.10
N PHE A 397 6.71 36.09 -20.64
CA PHE A 397 6.58 34.76 -20.05
C PHE A 397 7.87 34.43 -19.30
N PRO A 398 7.78 33.82 -18.11
CA PRO A 398 8.95 33.62 -17.23
C PRO A 398 9.97 32.60 -17.78
N ILE A 399 9.55 31.75 -18.74
CA ILE A 399 10.43 30.77 -19.38
C ILE A 399 10.87 31.28 -20.75
N GLU A 400 11.96 32.05 -20.79
CA GLU A 400 12.50 32.60 -22.04
C GLU A 400 13.37 31.58 -22.79
N GLY A 401 14.30 30.95 -22.07
CA GLY A 401 15.29 30.02 -22.57
C GLY A 401 15.19 28.63 -21.97
N GLU A 402 16.07 27.74 -22.45
CA GLU A 402 16.23 26.40 -21.88
C GLU A 402 16.75 26.44 -20.44
N GLY A 403 17.63 27.40 -20.13
CA GLY A 403 18.15 27.58 -18.76
C GLY A 403 17.04 27.87 -17.75
N ASP A 404 16.07 28.71 -18.10
CA ASP A 404 14.93 29.03 -17.22
C ASP A 404 14.05 27.80 -16.99
N LEU A 405 13.82 27.00 -18.04
CA LEU A 405 13.09 25.74 -17.94
C LEU A 405 13.82 24.74 -17.02
N GLU A 406 15.14 24.64 -17.12
CA GLU A 406 15.94 23.78 -16.25
C GLU A 406 15.93 24.26 -14.79
N VAL A 407 16.07 25.56 -14.55
CA VAL A 407 15.98 26.15 -13.20
C VAL A 407 14.60 25.90 -12.60
N TYR A 408 13.52 26.16 -13.36
CA TYR A 408 12.15 25.87 -12.94
C TYR A 408 12.00 24.39 -12.56
N ALA A 409 12.41 23.48 -13.45
CA ALA A 409 12.31 22.04 -13.22
C ALA A 409 13.15 21.55 -12.02
N ALA A 410 14.34 22.11 -11.82
CA ALA A 410 15.18 21.82 -10.67
C ALA A 410 14.49 22.24 -9.37
N ARG A 411 13.89 23.43 -9.35
CA ARG A 411 13.17 23.96 -8.19
C ARG A 411 11.90 23.18 -7.87
N VAL A 412 11.00 22.93 -8.83
CA VAL A 412 9.68 22.35 -8.53
C VAL A 412 9.65 20.82 -8.44
N ALA A 413 10.68 20.13 -8.96
CA ALA A 413 10.73 18.67 -8.96
C ALA A 413 12.08 18.10 -8.54
N GLY A 414 13.20 18.76 -8.89
CA GLY A 414 14.53 18.36 -8.45
C GLY A 414 14.64 18.36 -6.92
N THR A 415 14.30 19.49 -6.29
CA THR A 415 14.27 19.62 -4.81
C THR A 415 13.37 18.57 -4.15
N VAL A 416 12.23 18.23 -4.75
CA VAL A 416 11.31 17.21 -4.23
C VAL A 416 11.97 15.83 -4.25
N ALA A 417 12.71 15.51 -5.32
CA ALA A 417 13.47 14.28 -5.41
C ALA A 417 14.61 14.24 -4.37
N GLU A 418 15.27 15.36 -4.12
CA GLU A 418 16.30 15.50 -3.07
C GLU A 418 15.70 15.24 -1.67
N LEU A 419 14.58 15.87 -1.34
CA LEU A 419 13.85 15.68 -0.09
C LEU A 419 13.36 14.23 0.08
N CYS A 420 12.91 13.59 -1.00
CA CYS A 420 12.56 12.17 -0.97
C CYS A 420 13.77 11.29 -0.62
N LEU A 421 14.95 11.62 -1.15
CA LEU A 421 16.18 10.88 -0.85
C LEU A 421 16.68 11.14 0.57
N GLU A 422 16.51 12.34 1.13
CA GLU A 422 16.80 12.59 2.55
C GLU A 422 15.98 11.69 3.47
N LEU A 423 14.68 11.54 3.20
CA LEU A 423 13.82 10.60 3.93
C LEU A 423 14.29 9.15 3.73
N VAL A 424 14.67 8.75 2.51
CA VAL A 424 15.23 7.42 2.26
C VAL A 424 16.48 7.16 3.11
N PHE A 425 17.42 8.10 3.13
CA PHE A 425 18.65 7.93 3.91
C PHE A 425 18.40 7.96 5.42
N PHE A 426 17.42 8.71 5.89
CA PHE A 426 17.06 8.72 7.31
C PHE A 426 16.44 7.40 7.76
N HIS A 427 15.52 6.84 6.96
CA HIS A 427 14.80 5.62 7.32
C HIS A 427 15.55 4.33 6.98
N SER A 428 16.61 4.41 6.16
CA SER A 428 17.36 3.22 5.78
C SER A 428 18.27 2.73 6.91
N TYR A 429 18.32 1.41 7.07
CA TYR A 429 19.30 0.74 7.93
C TYR A 429 20.67 0.57 7.26
N SER A 430 20.79 0.86 5.95
CA SER A 430 22.05 0.72 5.22
C SER A 430 22.89 1.98 5.35
N THR A 431 24.12 1.85 5.85
CA THR A 431 25.04 2.97 5.94
C THR A 431 25.48 3.42 4.53
N THR A 432 25.32 4.71 4.24
CA THR A 432 25.83 5.37 3.03
C THR A 432 26.82 6.45 3.46
N ILE A 433 28.03 6.46 2.88
CA ILE A 433 29.03 7.49 3.21
C ILE A 433 28.56 8.87 2.70
N ALA A 434 28.94 9.94 3.41
CA ALA A 434 28.47 11.30 3.11
C ALA A 434 28.68 11.72 1.64
N ALA A 435 29.89 11.49 1.09
CA ALA A 435 30.18 11.84 -0.30
C ALA A 435 29.28 11.10 -1.32
N GLN A 436 28.99 9.82 -1.06
CA GLN A 436 28.09 9.03 -1.89
C GLN A 436 26.65 9.49 -1.75
N ARG A 437 26.21 9.83 -0.52
CA ARG A 437 24.90 10.40 -0.24
C ARG A 437 24.68 11.69 -1.05
N ASP A 438 25.64 12.61 -1.03
CA ASP A 438 25.54 13.88 -1.77
C ASP A 438 25.47 13.66 -3.28
N GLN A 439 26.25 12.71 -3.81
CA GLN A 439 26.19 12.32 -5.22
C GLN A 439 24.81 11.75 -5.60
N LEU A 440 24.26 10.88 -4.74
CA LEU A 440 22.94 10.28 -4.96
C LEU A 440 21.82 11.31 -4.89
N ILE A 441 21.90 12.27 -3.96
CA ILE A 441 20.96 13.38 -3.83
C ILE A 441 20.97 14.22 -5.12
N ARG A 442 22.15 14.64 -5.60
CA ARG A 442 22.28 15.38 -6.87
C ARG A 442 21.72 14.60 -8.07
N ALA A 443 22.01 13.31 -8.15
CA ALA A 443 21.44 12.46 -9.21
C ALA A 443 19.91 12.34 -9.10
N GLY A 444 19.38 12.29 -7.87
CA GLY A 444 17.95 12.39 -7.59
C GLY A 444 17.35 13.70 -8.09
N GLY A 445 17.99 14.83 -7.80
CA GLY A 445 17.58 16.14 -8.32
C GLY A 445 17.50 16.18 -9.85
N ARG A 446 18.52 15.63 -10.53
CA ARG A 446 18.50 15.45 -12.00
C ARG A 446 17.34 14.56 -12.46
N MET A 447 17.08 13.46 -11.76
CA MET A 447 15.92 12.62 -12.06
C MET A 447 14.60 13.40 -11.90
N GLY A 448 14.48 14.26 -10.88
CA GLY A 448 13.34 15.15 -10.70
C GLY A 448 13.11 16.07 -11.90
N VAL A 449 14.18 16.67 -12.44
CA VAL A 449 14.13 17.47 -13.69
C VAL A 449 13.57 16.65 -14.85
N ALA A 450 14.05 15.41 -15.05
CA ALA A 450 13.55 14.53 -16.10
C ALA A 450 12.03 14.28 -15.94
N LEU A 451 11.57 14.01 -14.72
CA LEU A 451 10.14 13.80 -14.45
C LEU A 451 9.31 15.06 -14.70
N GLN A 452 9.85 16.25 -14.43
CA GLN A 452 9.16 17.51 -14.70
C GLN A 452 9.06 17.81 -16.20
N TYR A 453 10.08 17.48 -16.99
CA TYR A 453 9.98 17.58 -18.45
C TYR A 453 8.90 16.65 -19.00
N ILE A 454 8.75 15.43 -18.45
CA ILE A 454 7.62 14.56 -18.78
C ILE A 454 6.28 15.16 -18.34
N ASN A 455 6.24 15.83 -17.18
CA ASN A 455 5.03 16.50 -16.69
C ASN A 455 4.58 17.61 -17.66
N ILE A 456 5.49 18.52 -18.01
CA ILE A 456 5.22 19.62 -18.97
C ILE A 456 4.84 19.05 -20.34
N ALA A 457 5.57 18.04 -20.82
CA ALA A 457 5.26 17.40 -22.10
C ALA A 457 3.91 16.67 -22.08
N ARG A 458 3.39 16.25 -20.92
CA ARG A 458 2.06 15.64 -20.80
C ARG A 458 0.95 16.68 -20.79
N ASP A 459 1.17 17.81 -20.12
CA ASP A 459 0.10 18.72 -19.68
C ASP A 459 0.01 20.03 -20.49
N ILE A 460 0.78 20.22 -21.58
CA ILE A 460 0.75 21.42 -22.45
C ILE A 460 -0.65 22.05 -22.62
N ALA A 461 -1.66 21.25 -22.99
CA ALA A 461 -3.02 21.75 -23.21
C ALA A 461 -3.77 22.08 -21.91
N THR A 462 -3.52 21.33 -20.83
CA THR A 462 -4.11 21.59 -19.50
C THR A 462 -3.50 22.86 -18.89
N ASP A 463 -2.19 23.07 -19.05
CA ASP A 463 -1.48 24.24 -18.56
C ASP A 463 -1.90 25.49 -19.34
N ALA A 464 -2.02 25.38 -20.67
CA ALA A 464 -2.52 26.46 -21.52
C ALA A 464 -3.96 26.90 -21.13
N ALA A 465 -4.81 25.95 -20.71
CA ALA A 465 -6.18 26.26 -20.30
C ALA A 465 -6.25 27.20 -19.09
N ILE A 466 -5.23 27.18 -18.22
CA ILE A 466 -5.09 28.04 -17.03
C ILE A 466 -4.11 29.21 -17.25
N GLY A 467 -3.71 29.49 -18.49
CA GLY A 467 -2.84 30.63 -18.83
C GLY A 467 -1.34 30.36 -18.77
N ARG A 468 -0.90 29.11 -18.52
CA ARG A 468 0.51 28.77 -18.34
C ARG A 468 1.12 28.16 -19.60
N VAL A 469 2.34 28.60 -19.94
CA VAL A 469 3.13 28.05 -21.06
C VAL A 469 4.58 27.84 -20.62
N TYR A 470 4.91 26.62 -20.20
CA TYR A 470 6.26 26.26 -19.76
C TYR A 470 7.26 25.98 -20.90
N LEU A 471 6.78 25.93 -22.15
CA LEU A 471 7.66 25.79 -23.31
C LEU A 471 8.51 27.06 -23.46
N PRO A 472 9.85 26.96 -23.57
CA PRO A 472 10.70 28.14 -23.72
C PRO A 472 10.27 29.01 -24.91
N THR A 473 10.19 30.32 -24.66
CA THR A 473 9.82 31.29 -25.70
C THR A 473 10.79 31.25 -26.89
N SER A 474 12.07 31.02 -26.65
CA SER A 474 13.08 30.77 -27.68
C SER A 474 12.76 29.57 -28.57
N TRP A 475 12.22 28.48 -28.02
CA TRP A 475 11.83 27.31 -28.80
C TRP A 475 10.56 27.58 -29.62
N LEU A 476 9.59 28.28 -29.03
CA LEU A 476 8.38 28.71 -29.74
C LEU A 476 8.75 29.57 -30.96
N LYS A 477 9.64 30.56 -30.79
CA LYS A 477 10.15 31.41 -31.87
C LYS A 477 10.79 30.61 -33.00
N SER A 478 11.51 29.52 -32.70
CA SER A 478 12.11 28.64 -33.72
C SER A 478 11.08 27.95 -34.61
N GLN A 479 9.82 27.84 -34.14
CA GLN A 479 8.68 27.31 -34.89
C GLN A 479 7.77 28.42 -35.43
N GLY A 480 8.20 29.69 -35.35
CA GLY A 480 7.42 30.87 -35.74
C GLY A 480 6.25 31.18 -34.79
N LEU A 481 6.32 30.73 -33.53
CA LEU A 481 5.23 30.78 -32.57
C LEU A 481 5.55 31.75 -31.42
N ILE A 482 4.49 32.24 -30.79
CA ILE A 482 4.53 32.95 -29.50
C ILE A 482 3.68 32.20 -28.47
N PRO A 483 3.90 32.42 -27.15
CA PRO A 483 3.13 31.75 -26.09
C PRO A 483 1.61 31.88 -26.25
N GLN A 484 1.14 33.05 -26.70
CA GLN A 484 -0.28 33.31 -26.99
C GLN A 484 -0.89 32.29 -27.96
N ASN A 485 -0.12 31.83 -28.95
CA ASN A 485 -0.62 30.82 -29.89
C ASN A 485 -0.89 29.47 -29.22
N ILE A 486 -0.15 29.14 -28.15
CA ILE A 486 -0.33 27.92 -27.37
C ILE A 486 -1.57 28.03 -26.49
N LEU A 487 -1.81 29.21 -25.89
CA LEU A 487 -3.01 29.50 -25.11
C LEU A 487 -4.29 29.40 -25.95
N GLU A 488 -4.26 29.88 -27.19
CA GLU A 488 -5.41 29.87 -28.10
C GLU A 488 -5.67 28.48 -28.71
N ASN A 489 -4.61 27.78 -29.10
CA ASN A 489 -4.74 26.46 -29.73
C ASN A 489 -3.54 25.56 -29.36
N PRO A 490 -3.64 24.78 -28.27
CA PRO A 490 -2.57 23.90 -27.80
C PRO A 490 -2.38 22.63 -28.66
N ASP A 491 -3.19 22.44 -29.71
CA ASP A 491 -3.09 21.30 -30.65
C ASP A 491 -2.57 21.73 -32.04
N ARG A 492 -2.16 22.99 -32.20
CA ARG A 492 -1.68 23.53 -33.48
C ARG A 492 -0.38 22.88 -33.97
N SER A 493 -0.13 23.01 -35.27
CA SER A 493 1.10 22.53 -35.91
C SER A 493 2.36 23.10 -35.24
N GLY A 494 3.36 22.25 -35.01
CA GLY A 494 4.63 22.59 -34.37
C GLY A 494 4.72 22.20 -32.89
N ILE A 495 3.59 22.07 -32.17
CA ILE A 495 3.60 21.70 -30.74
C ILE A 495 4.12 20.29 -30.53
N GLU A 496 3.73 19.33 -31.36
CA GLU A 496 4.23 17.95 -31.24
C GLU A 496 5.75 17.84 -31.44
N LYS A 497 6.35 18.73 -32.25
CA LYS A 497 7.81 18.81 -32.39
C LYS A 497 8.45 19.32 -31.10
N LEU A 498 7.87 20.35 -30.48
CA LEU A 498 8.33 20.89 -29.20
C LEU A 498 8.14 19.88 -28.05
N ARG A 499 7.03 19.13 -28.06
CA ARG A 499 6.79 18.00 -27.16
C ARG A 499 7.88 16.93 -27.33
N GLY A 500 8.21 16.59 -28.58
CA GLY A 500 9.34 15.72 -28.91
C GLY A 500 10.66 16.21 -28.30
N THR A 501 10.99 17.49 -28.45
CA THR A 501 12.19 18.10 -27.85
C THR A 501 12.21 17.96 -26.33
N LEU A 502 11.08 18.21 -25.64
CA LEU A 502 10.98 18.00 -24.18
C LEU A 502 11.21 16.53 -23.80
N LEU A 503 10.60 15.60 -24.53
CA LEU A 503 10.72 14.17 -24.27
C LEU A 503 12.17 13.70 -24.49
N ASP A 504 12.83 14.14 -25.56
CA ASP A 504 14.23 13.81 -25.84
C ASP A 504 15.15 14.29 -24.72
N LYS A 505 14.93 15.50 -24.20
CA LYS A 505 15.65 16.02 -23.03
C LYS A 505 15.35 15.23 -21.77
N ALA A 506 14.08 14.94 -21.50
CA ALA A 506 13.69 14.13 -20.35
C ALA A 506 14.38 12.76 -20.36
N PHE A 507 14.40 12.07 -21.51
CA PHE A 507 15.09 10.80 -21.65
C PHE A 507 16.62 10.94 -21.60
N GLY A 508 17.19 12.06 -22.04
CA GLY A 508 18.61 12.38 -21.86
C GLY A 508 19.00 12.44 -20.39
N VAL A 509 18.34 13.31 -19.62
CA VAL A 509 18.58 13.49 -18.18
C VAL A 509 18.30 12.19 -17.41
N TYR A 510 17.25 11.46 -17.78
CA TYR A 510 16.97 10.14 -17.21
C TYR A 510 18.14 9.17 -17.44
N ARG A 511 18.72 9.08 -18.65
CA ARG A 511 19.85 8.18 -18.93
C ARG A 511 21.08 8.53 -18.10
N GLU A 512 21.34 9.82 -17.87
CA GLU A 512 22.44 10.31 -17.02
C GLU A 512 22.25 9.87 -15.56
N ALA A 513 21.06 10.07 -15.01
CA ALA A 513 20.78 9.86 -13.59
C ALA A 513 20.40 8.41 -13.22
N ASN A 514 19.91 7.60 -14.17
CA ASN A 514 19.31 6.29 -13.87
C ASN A 514 20.30 5.30 -13.23
N SER A 515 21.60 5.40 -13.55
CA SER A 515 22.62 4.53 -12.95
C SER A 515 22.71 4.69 -11.42
N ALA A 516 22.40 5.88 -10.90
CA ALA A 516 22.42 6.19 -9.47
C ALA A 516 21.37 5.41 -8.68
N ILE A 517 20.24 5.02 -9.30
CA ILE A 517 19.22 4.21 -8.64
C ILE A 517 19.81 2.90 -8.13
N SER A 518 20.71 2.26 -8.88
CA SER A 518 21.36 1.01 -8.49
C SER A 518 22.27 1.14 -7.24
N GLN A 519 22.64 2.36 -6.87
CA GLN A 519 23.49 2.67 -5.73
C GLN A 519 22.70 3.10 -4.49
N LEU A 520 21.37 3.27 -4.61
CA LEU A 520 20.51 3.57 -3.47
C LEU A 520 20.51 2.43 -2.44
N PRO A 521 20.18 2.73 -1.17
CA PRO A 521 19.99 1.72 -0.14
C PRO A 521 19.06 0.59 -0.58
N VAL A 522 19.40 -0.65 -0.23
CA VAL A 522 18.75 -1.86 -0.76
C VAL A 522 17.24 -1.89 -0.49
N ASP A 523 16.82 -1.35 0.65
CA ASP A 523 15.46 -1.30 1.14
C ASP A 523 14.59 -0.23 0.44
N ALA A 524 15.20 0.80 -0.15
CA ALA A 524 14.50 1.85 -0.88
C ALA A 524 14.71 1.81 -2.40
N ARG A 525 15.73 1.09 -2.87
CA ARG A 525 16.14 1.01 -4.28
C ARG A 525 15.01 0.57 -5.21
N ALA A 526 14.41 -0.59 -4.93
CA ALA A 526 13.37 -1.14 -5.78
C ALA A 526 12.10 -0.27 -5.78
N PRO A 527 11.58 0.20 -4.62
CA PRO A 527 10.48 1.16 -4.59
C PRO A 527 10.77 2.48 -5.33
N MET A 528 11.98 3.04 -5.20
CA MET A 528 12.37 4.25 -5.91
C MET A 528 12.40 4.03 -7.42
N ARG A 529 12.92 2.89 -7.87
CA ARG A 529 12.88 2.50 -9.29
C ARG A 529 11.45 2.41 -9.80
N VAL A 530 10.52 1.84 -9.03
CA VAL A 530 9.10 1.77 -9.40
C VAL A 530 8.52 3.17 -9.56
N ALA A 531 8.83 4.11 -8.68
CA ALA A 531 8.37 5.49 -8.77
C ALA A 531 8.84 6.18 -10.06
N VAL A 532 10.13 6.08 -10.36
CA VAL A 532 10.74 6.64 -11.58
C VAL A 532 10.15 5.98 -12.82
N GLU A 533 10.19 4.66 -12.92
CA GLU A 533 9.73 3.92 -14.10
C GLU A 533 8.24 4.12 -14.38
N SER A 534 7.42 4.16 -13.32
CA SER A 534 5.97 4.40 -13.47
C SER A 534 5.64 5.78 -14.03
N TYR A 535 6.53 6.76 -13.83
CA TYR A 535 6.35 8.11 -14.33
C TYR A 535 6.99 8.28 -15.72
N MET A 536 8.20 7.73 -15.94
CA MET A 536 8.84 7.68 -17.26
C MET A 536 8.00 6.95 -18.30
N GLU A 537 7.17 5.98 -17.88
CA GLU A 537 6.23 5.31 -18.77
C GLU A 537 5.22 6.26 -19.43
N ILE A 538 4.89 7.39 -18.78
CA ILE A 538 4.06 8.44 -19.39
C ILE A 538 4.76 9.00 -20.63
N GLY A 539 6.05 9.32 -20.51
CA GLY A 539 6.87 9.76 -21.64
C GLY A 539 6.93 8.75 -22.77
N ARG A 540 7.08 7.46 -22.44
CA ARG A 540 7.11 6.37 -23.45
C ARG A 540 5.79 6.22 -24.19
N VAL A 541 4.67 6.45 -23.51
CA VAL A 541 3.35 6.45 -24.15
C VAL A 541 3.17 7.68 -25.05
N LEU A 542 3.71 8.84 -24.65
CA LEU A 542 3.66 10.06 -25.45
C LEU A 542 4.46 9.97 -26.76
N THR A 543 5.47 9.09 -26.86
CA THR A 543 6.25 8.89 -28.10
C THR A 543 5.63 7.86 -29.05
N GLU A 544 4.55 7.17 -28.67
CA GLU A 544 3.93 6.14 -29.51
C GLU A 544 3.23 6.76 -30.73
N LYS A 545 3.49 6.20 -31.93
CA LYS A 545 2.90 6.68 -33.18
C LYS A 545 1.37 6.66 -33.10
N GLY A 546 0.75 7.80 -33.39
CA GLY A 546 -0.71 7.95 -33.38
C GLY A 546 -1.32 8.12 -31.98
N HIS A 547 -0.51 8.27 -30.93
CA HIS A 547 -1.02 8.61 -29.61
C HIS A 547 -1.66 10.00 -29.65
N LYS A 548 -2.97 10.06 -29.41
CA LYS A 548 -3.68 11.32 -29.17
C LYS A 548 -3.92 11.46 -27.68
N VAL A 549 -3.50 12.59 -27.12
CA VAL A 549 -3.80 12.98 -25.75
C VAL A 549 -5.33 13.09 -25.61
N LYS A 550 -5.97 12.14 -24.92
CA LYS A 550 -7.42 12.18 -24.66
C LYS A 550 -7.69 13.13 -23.50
N GLU A 551 -8.65 14.03 -23.66
CA GLU A 551 -9.08 14.99 -22.61
C GLU A 551 -7.92 15.80 -22.00
N GLY A 552 -6.89 16.11 -22.79
CA GLY A 552 -5.76 16.91 -22.34
C GLY A 552 -4.76 16.22 -21.41
N LYS A 553 -4.88 14.89 -21.13
CA LYS A 553 -3.89 14.13 -20.34
C LYS A 553 -3.56 12.76 -20.92
N ALA A 554 -2.28 12.50 -21.21
CA ALA A 554 -1.83 11.15 -21.56
C ALA A 554 -1.91 10.22 -20.34
N THR A 555 -2.56 9.06 -20.51
CA THR A 555 -2.74 8.10 -19.42
C THR A 555 -2.16 6.73 -19.77
N VAL A 556 -1.38 6.17 -18.83
CA VAL A 556 -0.89 4.80 -18.93
C VAL A 556 -2.01 3.83 -18.48
N PRO A 557 -2.37 2.82 -19.30
CA PRO A 557 -3.34 1.80 -18.91
C PRO A 557 -2.96 1.06 -17.61
N LYS A 558 -3.97 0.66 -16.82
CA LYS A 558 -3.74 0.02 -15.50
C LYS A 558 -2.83 -1.21 -15.58
N ILE A 559 -3.09 -2.12 -16.54
CA ILE A 559 -2.29 -3.34 -16.73
C ILE A 559 -0.84 -3.00 -17.08
N ARG A 560 -0.61 -1.99 -17.91
CA ARG A 560 0.73 -1.54 -18.28
C ARG A 560 1.48 -0.97 -17.08
N ARG A 561 0.82 -0.16 -16.24
CA ARG A 561 1.41 0.32 -14.98
C ARG A 561 1.82 -0.82 -14.06
N LEU A 562 0.95 -1.81 -13.87
CA LEU A 562 1.26 -2.99 -13.05
C LEU A 562 2.46 -3.77 -13.61
N LYS A 563 2.52 -3.97 -14.93
CA LYS A 563 3.65 -4.63 -15.60
C LYS A 563 4.96 -3.85 -15.41
N VAL A 564 4.93 -2.52 -15.52
CA VAL A 564 6.11 -1.66 -15.31
C VAL A 564 6.58 -1.74 -13.87
N ALA A 565 5.68 -1.60 -12.89
CA ALA A 565 6.02 -1.74 -11.49
C ALA A 565 6.61 -3.13 -11.18
N TRP A 566 5.98 -4.19 -11.67
CA TRP A 566 6.47 -5.57 -11.48
C TRP A 566 7.85 -5.80 -12.12
N LYS A 567 8.10 -5.28 -13.32
CA LYS A 567 9.43 -5.34 -13.94
C LYS A 567 10.46 -4.53 -13.15
N ALA A 568 10.12 -3.33 -12.69
CA ALA A 568 11.01 -2.47 -11.93
C ALA A 568 11.38 -3.09 -10.57
N LEU A 569 10.46 -3.79 -9.91
CA LEU A 569 10.76 -4.54 -8.68
C LEU A 569 11.74 -5.69 -8.91
N ASN A 570 11.66 -6.36 -10.06
CA ASN A 570 12.55 -7.48 -10.41
C ASN A 570 13.87 -7.04 -11.07
N ALA A 571 14.04 -5.75 -11.38
CA ALA A 571 15.22 -5.24 -12.06
C ALA A 571 16.33 -4.89 -11.07
N GLY A 572 16.88 -5.86 -10.34
CA GLY A 572 17.94 -5.65 -9.36
C GLY A 572 18.36 -6.97 -8.76
#